data_AF-A0A355RHT4-F1
#
_entry.id   AF-A0A355RHT4-F1
#
_cell.length_a   1.000
_cell.length_b   1.000
_cell.length_c   1.000
_cell.angle_alpha   90.00
_cell.angle_beta   90.00
_cell.angle_gamma   90.00
#
_symmetry.space_group_name_H-M   'P 1'
#
loop_
_entity.id
_entity.type
_entity.pdbx_description
1 polymer ?
#
loop_
_entity_poly.entity_id
_entity_poly.type
_entity_poly.pdbx_seq_one_letter_code
_entity_poly.pdbx_strand_id
1 'polypeptide(L)' 'MTLEQLENLIAQRSSAPSGESWTAQLLEKGPEKCAEKFGEEAIELIIEAVKNDSNGLINEAADVMYHLLVLLKS' A
#
# COMPACT_ATOMS: atom_id res chain seq x y z
N MET A 1 -6.63 -4.04 -13.86
CA MET A 1 -6.10 -4.90 -12.79
C MET A 1 -7.20 -5.05 -11.74
N THR A 2 -7.50 -6.25 -11.27
CA THR A 2 -8.42 -6.50 -10.15
C THR A 2 -7.65 -6.52 -8.82
N LEU A 3 -8.37 -6.49 -7.69
CA LEU A 3 -7.75 -6.66 -6.36
C LEU A 3 -7.02 -7.99 -6.22
N GLU A 4 -7.60 -9.09 -6.72
CA GLU A 4 -6.96 -10.41 -6.75
C GLU A 4 -5.68 -10.40 -7.59
N GLN A 5 -5.66 -9.69 -8.72
CA GLN A 5 -4.44 -9.54 -9.52
C GLN A 5 -3.36 -8.75 -8.78
N LEU A 6 -3.74 -7.70 -8.04
CA LEU A 6 -2.82 -6.92 -7.22
C LEU A 6 -2.27 -7.73 -6.04
N GLU A 7 -3.11 -8.50 -5.35
CA GLU A 7 -2.70 -9.41 -4.28
C GLU A 7 -1.68 -10.44 -4.80
N ASN A 8 -1.96 -11.07 -5.93
CA ASN A 8 -1.02 -12.02 -6.57
C ASN A 8 0.31 -11.34 -6.93
N LEU A 9 0.28 -10.10 -7.44
CA LEU A 9 1.49 -9.34 -7.71
C LEU A 9 2.27 -9.02 -6.43
N ILE A 10 1.59 -8.60 -5.36
CA ILE A 10 2.19 -8.36 -4.04
C ILE A 10 2.83 -9.64 -3.52
N ALA A 11 2.16 -10.79 -3.64
CA ALA A 11 2.71 -12.08 -3.26
C ALA A 11 3.98 -12.41 -4.05
N GLN A 12 3.97 -12.23 -5.37
CA GLN A 12 5.15 -12.43 -6.21
C GLN A 12 6.30 -11.50 -5.81
N ARG A 13 6.02 -10.21 -5.60
CA ARG A 13 7.03 -9.20 -5.25
C ARG A 13 7.56 -9.32 -3.82
N SER A 14 6.84 -9.99 -2.93
CA SER A 14 7.30 -10.26 -1.56
C SER A 14 8.46 -11.24 -1.49
N SER A 15 8.61 -12.12 -2.48
CA SER A 15 9.70 -13.10 -2.54
C SER A 15 10.94 -12.59 -3.27
N ALA A 16 10.89 -11.38 -3.84
CA ALA A 16 12.05 -10.73 -4.46
C ALA A 16 13.02 -10.22 -3.38
N PRO A 17 14.32 -10.07 -3.69
CA PRO A 17 15.25 -9.40 -2.80
C PRO A 17 14.74 -8.02 -2.41
N SER A 18 14.85 -7.65 -1.14
CA SER A 18 14.31 -6.38 -0.63
C SER A 18 14.93 -5.16 -1.32
N GLY A 19 16.20 -5.21 -1.72
CA GLY A 19 16.82 -4.14 -2.52
C GLY A 19 16.14 -3.83 -3.87
N GLU A 20 15.30 -4.74 -4.38
CA GLU A 20 14.66 -4.63 -5.71
C GLU A 20 13.13 -4.49 -5.64
N SER A 21 12.54 -4.59 -4.45
CA SER A 21 11.10 -4.63 -4.27
C SER A 21 10.66 -3.89 -3.02
N TRP A 22 9.91 -2.80 -3.23
CA TRP A 22 9.31 -2.05 -2.12
C TRP A 22 8.43 -2.91 -1.22
N THR A 23 7.61 -3.79 -1.81
CA THR A 23 6.80 -4.78 -1.07
C THR A 23 7.66 -5.62 -0.14
N ALA A 24 8.79 -6.15 -0.63
CA ALA A 24 9.68 -6.97 0.19
C ALA A 24 10.35 -6.17 1.30
N GLN A 25 10.72 -4.90 1.06
CA GLN A 25 11.28 -4.02 2.11
C GLN A 25 10.30 -3.74 3.23
N LEU A 26 9.03 -3.51 2.90
CA LEU A 26 7.99 -3.27 3.91
C LEU A 26 7.78 -4.51 4.78
N LEU A 27 7.67 -5.68 4.15
CA LEU A 27 7.47 -6.94 4.85
C LEU A 27 8.69 -7.32 5.71
N GLU A 28 9.92 -7.06 5.24
CA GLU A 28 11.14 -7.25 6.03
C GLU A 28 11.17 -6.36 7.29
N LYS A 29 10.61 -5.15 7.20
CA LYS A 29 10.48 -4.22 8.35
C LYS A 29 9.35 -4.62 9.32
N GLY A 30 8.56 -5.62 8.98
CA GLY A 30 7.52 -6.20 9.85
C GLY A 30 6.17 -5.47 9.84
N PRO A 31 5.19 -6.02 10.57
CA PRO A 31 3.80 -5.56 10.53
C PRO A 31 3.60 -4.15 11.07
N GLU A 32 4.42 -3.70 12.02
CA GLU A 32 4.36 -2.33 12.55
C GLU A 32 4.61 -1.28 11.46
N LYS A 33 5.62 -1.51 10.60
CA LYS A 33 5.91 -0.59 9.50
C LYS A 33 4.85 -0.63 8.42
N CYS A 34 4.28 -1.79 8.16
CA CYS A 34 3.17 -1.94 7.22
C CYS A 34 1.93 -1.19 7.70
N ALA A 35 1.61 -1.27 9.00
CA ALA A 35 0.49 -0.56 9.61
C ALA A 35 0.72 0.96 9.63
N GLU A 36 1.95 1.41 9.91
CA GLU A 36 2.33 2.83 9.83
C GLU A 36 2.04 3.40 8.44
N LYS A 37 2.51 2.73 7.38
CA LYS A 37 2.27 3.18 6.00
C LYS A 37 0.78 3.17 5.66
N PHE A 38 0.05 2.10 5.97
CA PHE A 38 -1.41 2.08 5.75
C PHE A 38 -2.11 3.26 6.44
N GLY A 39 -1.72 3.58 7.68
CA GLY A 39 -2.26 4.72 8.41
C GLY A 39 -1.94 6.06 7.76
N GLU A 40 -0.72 6.25 7.25
CA GLU A 40 -0.29 7.46 6.52
C GLU A 40 -1.18 7.71 5.30
N GLU A 41 -1.28 6.74 4.38
CA GLU A 41 -2.07 6.89 3.14
C GLU A 41 -3.56 7.07 3.46
N ALA A 42 -4.07 6.43 4.51
CA ALA A 42 -5.48 6.59 4.90
C ALA A 42 -5.78 8.02 5.37
N ILE A 43 -4.83 8.66 6.05
CA ILE A 43 -4.95 10.08 6.43
C ILE A 43 -4.81 10.99 5.20
N GLU A 44 -3.89 10.70 4.29
CA GLU A 44 -3.71 11.47 3.05
C GLU A 44 -4.96 11.40 2.17
N LEU A 45 -5.58 10.23 2.04
CA LEU A 45 -6.88 10.06 1.36
C LEU A 45 -7.96 10.96 1.95
N ILE A 46 -8.07 11.03 3.28
CA ILE A 46 -9.04 11.90 3.98
C ILE A 46 -8.74 13.37 3.68
N ILE A 47 -7.45 13.76 3.67
CA ILE A 47 -7.03 15.13 3.38
C ILE A 47 -7.42 15.51 1.95
N GLU A 48 -7.15 14.67 0.96
CA GLU A 48 -7.49 14.94 -0.44
C GLU A 48 -9.01 14.97 -0.67
N ALA A 49 -9.78 14.15 0.07
CA ALA A 49 -11.24 14.25 0.09
C ALA A 49 -11.72 15.61 0.59
N VAL A 50 -11.14 16.12 1.68
CA VAL A 50 -11.49 17.42 2.27
C VAL A 50 -11.07 18.58 1.36
N LYS A 51 -9.95 18.45 0.63
CA LYS A 51 -9.51 19.43 -0.37
C LYS A 51 -10.38 19.43 -1.64
N ASN A 52 -11.23 18.42 -1.82
CA ASN A 52 -11.98 18.19 -3.05
C ASN A 52 -11.06 18.07 -4.28
N ASP A 53 -9.85 17.50 -4.09
CA ASP A 53 -8.92 17.17 -5.17
C ASP A 53 -9.22 15.75 -5.65
N SER A 54 -9.86 15.65 -6.81
CA SER A 54 -10.24 14.35 -7.38
C SER A 54 -9.03 13.50 -7.80
N ASN A 55 -7.95 14.13 -8.26
CA ASN A 55 -6.77 13.39 -8.70
C ASN A 55 -5.97 12.89 -7.50
N GLY A 56 -5.78 13.75 -6.50
CA GLY A 56 -5.18 13.35 -5.22
C GLY A 56 -5.95 12.19 -4.60
N LEU A 57 -7.28 12.32 -4.49
CA LEU A 57 -8.13 11.29 -3.90
C LEU A 57 -7.99 9.92 -4.61
N ILE A 58 -7.91 9.90 -5.95
CA ILE A 58 -7.74 8.66 -6.71
C ILE A 58 -6.37 8.02 -6.44
N ASN A 59 -5.31 8.82 -6.36
CA ASN A 59 -3.95 8.33 -6.10
C ASN A 59 -3.86 7.73 -4.70
N GLU A 60 -4.29 8.47 -3.68
CA GLU A 60 -4.28 8.01 -2.29
C GLU A 60 -5.17 6.79 -2.10
N ALA A 61 -6.28 6.67 -2.84
CA ALA A 61 -7.12 5.48 -2.77
C ALA A 61 -6.38 4.23 -3.29
N ALA A 62 -5.57 4.39 -4.33
CA ALA A 62 -4.74 3.30 -4.83
C ALA A 62 -3.66 2.89 -3.82
N ASP A 63 -3.03 3.87 -3.17
CA ASP A 63 -2.00 3.63 -2.15
C ASP A 63 -2.60 2.98 -0.89
N VAL A 64 -3.77 3.43 -0.43
CA VAL A 64 -4.54 2.77 0.64
C VAL A 64 -4.84 1.31 0.28
N MET A 65 -5.33 1.03 -0.93
CA MET A 65 -5.64 -0.34 -1.36
C MET A 65 -4.38 -1.22 -1.41
N TYR A 66 -3.27 -0.69 -1.93
CA TYR A 66 -1.99 -1.40 -1.97
C TYR A 66 -1.47 -1.69 -0.56
N HIS A 67 -1.38 -0.66 0.30
CA HIS A 67 -0.84 -0.78 1.65
C HIS A 67 -1.72 -1.63 2.57
N LEU A 68 -3.04 -1.63 2.37
CA LEU A 68 -3.94 -2.57 3.03
C LEU A 68 -3.60 -4.02 2.68
N LEU A 69 -3.40 -4.34 1.40
CA LEU A 69 -3.05 -5.70 0.97
C LEU A 69 -1.64 -6.11 1.45
N VAL A 70 -0.68 -5.19 1.49
CA VAL A 70 0.65 -5.46 2.06
C VAL A 70 0.55 -5.72 3.56
N LEU A 71 -0.25 -4.96 4.30
CA LEU A 71 -0.50 -5.16 5.73
C LEU A 71 -1.20 -6.50 6.01
N LEU A 72 -2.18 -6.91 5.19
CA LEU A 72 -2.82 -8.22 5.33
C LEU A 72 -1.86 -9.39 5.12
N LYS A 73 -0.75 -9.15 4.41
CA LYS A 73 0.30 -10.14 4.15
C LYS A 73 1.42 -10.13 5.20
N SER A 74 1.58 -9.04 5.95
CA SER A 74 2.72 -8.80 6.86
C SER A 74 2.78 -9.69 8.09
#